data_AF-A0A9K3PGL2-F1
#
_entry.id   AF-A0A9K3PGL2-F1
#
_cell.length_a   1.000
_cell.length_b   1.000
_cell.length_c   1.000
_cell.angle_alpha   90.00
_cell.angle_beta   90.00
_cell.angle_gamma   90.00
#
_symmetry.space_group_name_H-M   'P 1'
#
loop_
_entity.id
_entity.type
_entity.pdbx_description
1 polymer ?
#
loop_
_entity_poly.entity_id
_entity_poly.type
_entity_poly.pdbx_seq_one_letter_code
_entity_poly.pdbx_strand_id
1 'polypeptide(L)'
;MAQRVYRDFPKVGHYDTWKIDVLQKLVEQNTGKLLYPGWTCVSDYLETDESFVTVPLHTSDLHDKLLNRVQQLQEAGDYNSKLSRDFKFICNSWGVPLPFLPVMRRVEYRLFSQLMLNDLQKFDENRMSQLWIAHVNGQGIFPKLPVQLKKYHQHWKRNRRIQDAMVT
;
A
#
# COMPACT_ATOMS: atom_id res chain seq x y z
N MET A 1 -14.09 0.26 -16.07
CA MET A 1 -13.63 1.66 -15.89
C MET A 1 -14.56 2.54 -16.69
N ALA A 2 -15.33 3.41 -16.04
CA ALA A 2 -16.14 4.40 -16.75
C ALA A 2 -15.19 5.45 -17.32
N GLN A 3 -15.13 5.58 -18.64
CA GLN A 3 -14.35 6.62 -19.30
C GLN A 3 -15.05 7.96 -19.01
N ARG A 4 -14.38 8.90 -18.32
CA ARG A 4 -14.89 10.27 -18.18
C ARG A 4 -14.88 10.90 -19.57
N VAL A 5 -16.06 11.05 -20.18
CA VAL A 5 -16.22 11.71 -21.48
C VAL A 5 -16.50 13.19 -21.22
N TYR A 6 -15.52 14.05 -21.47
CA TYR A 6 -15.72 15.49 -21.50
C TYR A 6 -16.44 15.84 -22.82
N ARG A 7 -17.66 16.37 -22.73
CA ARG A 7 -18.54 16.59 -23.91
C ARG A 7 -17.97 17.60 -24.91
N ASP A 8 -17.18 18.56 -24.43
CA ASP A 8 -16.64 19.69 -25.22
C ASP A 8 -15.10 19.65 -25.33
N PHE A 9 -14.50 18.47 -25.11
CA PHE A 9 -13.06 18.28 -25.28
C PHE A 9 -12.81 17.30 -26.44
N PRO A 10 -11.93 17.64 -27.41
CA PRO A 10 -11.64 16.75 -28.53
C PRO A 10 -11.10 15.41 -28.03
N LYS A 11 -11.54 14.30 -28.62
CA LYS A 11 -10.92 12.98 -28.41
C LYS A 11 -9.59 12.92 -29.16
N VAL A 12 -8.63 13.73 -28.74
CA VAL A 12 -7.23 13.60 -29.15
C VAL A 12 -6.66 12.36 -28.48
N GLY A 13 -5.67 11.71 -29.08
CA GLY A 13 -5.12 10.42 -28.61
C GLY A 13 -4.39 10.52 -27.26
N HIS A 14 -3.19 9.94 -27.15
CA HIS A 14 -2.36 10.19 -25.96
C HIS A 14 -1.79 11.60 -26.03
N TYR A 15 -2.17 12.44 -25.07
CA TYR A 15 -1.64 13.78 -24.90
C TYR A 15 -1.24 14.01 -23.45
N ASP A 16 -0.24 14.87 -23.29
CA ASP A 16 0.16 15.38 -21.99
C ASP A 16 -0.91 16.36 -21.49
N THR A 17 -1.70 15.96 -20.49
CA THR A 17 -2.78 16.78 -19.92
C THR A 17 -2.27 18.13 -19.42
N TRP A 18 -1.04 18.19 -18.90
CA TRP A 18 -0.42 19.43 -18.44
C TRP A 18 -0.15 20.45 -19.55
N LYS A 19 0.07 20.01 -20.81
CA LYS A 19 0.23 20.93 -21.95
C LYS A 19 -1.09 21.58 -22.34
N ILE A 20 -2.20 20.86 -22.19
CA ILE A 20 -3.55 21.39 -22.43
C ILE A 20 -3.88 22.45 -21.38
N ASP A 21 -3.58 22.18 -20.10
CA ASP A 21 -3.77 23.15 -19.02
C ASP A 21 -3.03 24.46 -19.32
N VAL A 22 -1.75 24.37 -19.72
CA VAL A 22 -0.95 25.55 -20.08
C VAL A 22 -1.56 26.31 -21.26
N LEU A 23 -1.97 25.60 -22.31
CA LEU A 23 -2.56 26.23 -23.50
C LEU A 23 -3.89 26.91 -23.18
N GLN A 24 -4.75 26.26 -22.40
CA GLN A 24 -6.03 26.84 -21.99
C GLN A 24 -5.82 28.11 -21.19
N LYS A 25 -4.90 28.10 -20.22
CA LYS A 25 -4.56 29.29 -19.42
C LYS A 25 -4.02 30.44 -20.27
N LEU A 26 -3.17 30.15 -21.25
CA LEU A 26 -2.64 31.18 -22.16
C LEU A 26 -3.76 31.81 -23.00
N VAL A 27 -4.71 31.02 -23.52
CA VAL A 27 -5.83 31.55 -24.29
C VAL A 27 -6.79 32.35 -23.42
N GLU A 28 -7.08 31.86 -22.22
CA GLU A 28 -7.93 32.54 -21.24
C GLU A 28 -7.32 33.89 -20.82
N GLN A 29 -6.03 33.93 -20.52
CA GLN A 29 -5.34 35.17 -20.15
C GLN A 29 -5.31 36.21 -21.28
N ASN A 30 -5.11 35.77 -22.53
CA ASN A 30 -5.01 36.68 -23.66
C ASN A 30 -6.37 37.17 -24.19
N THR A 31 -7.42 36.36 -24.07
CA THR A 31 -8.71 36.61 -24.74
C THR A 31 -9.92 36.64 -23.82
N GLY A 32 -9.76 36.23 -22.56
CA GLY A 32 -10.85 36.05 -21.59
C GLY A 32 -11.77 34.87 -21.90
N LYS A 33 -11.38 33.96 -22.81
CA LYS A 33 -12.20 32.82 -23.24
C LYS A 33 -11.51 31.50 -22.94
N LEU A 34 -12.29 30.52 -22.49
CA LEU A 34 -11.82 29.15 -22.32
C LEU A 34 -11.69 28.45 -23.67
N LEU A 35 -10.50 27.91 -23.96
CA LEU A 35 -10.25 27.14 -25.19
C LEU A 35 -11.07 25.84 -25.21
N TYR A 36 -11.17 25.14 -24.07
CA TYR A 36 -11.98 23.95 -23.90
C TYR A 36 -12.90 24.11 -22.67
N PRO A 37 -14.15 24.57 -22.85
CA PRO A 37 -15.07 24.83 -21.73
C PRO A 37 -15.37 23.60 -20.85
N GLY A 38 -15.30 22.40 -21.43
CA GLY A 38 -15.48 21.14 -20.71
C GLY A 38 -14.21 20.63 -20.00
N TRP A 39 -13.09 21.34 -20.10
CA TRP A 39 -11.81 20.97 -19.48
C TRP A 39 -11.52 21.88 -18.28
N THR A 40 -11.17 21.28 -17.14
CA THR A 40 -10.78 22.00 -15.93
C THR A 40 -9.31 21.79 -15.69
N CYS A 41 -8.52 22.88 -15.57
CA CYS A 41 -7.09 22.74 -15.33
C CYS A 41 -6.85 22.24 -13.90
N VAL A 42 -5.87 21.36 -13.71
CA VAL A 42 -5.54 20.82 -12.38
C VAL A 42 -5.07 21.93 -11.44
N SER A 43 -4.35 22.91 -11.97
CA SER A 43 -3.85 24.07 -11.22
C SER A 43 -4.92 25.09 -10.81
N ASP A 44 -6.18 24.93 -11.21
CA ASP A 44 -7.27 25.81 -10.77
C ASP A 44 -7.90 25.33 -9.46
N TYR A 45 -7.60 24.08 -9.08
CA TYR A 45 -7.98 23.55 -7.77
C TYR A 45 -7.06 24.15 -6.71
N LEU A 46 -7.66 24.57 -5.60
CA LEU A 46 -6.91 24.91 -4.40
C LEU A 46 -6.28 23.63 -3.85
N GLU A 47 -5.02 23.73 -3.43
CA GLU A 47 -4.46 22.72 -2.54
C GLU A 47 -5.28 22.73 -1.25
N THR A 48 -5.85 21.58 -0.92
CA THR A 48 -6.58 21.36 0.33
C THR A 48 -5.71 20.52 1.23
N ASP A 49 -5.95 20.59 2.54
CA ASP A 49 -5.30 19.70 3.51
C ASP A 49 -5.72 18.22 3.32
N GLU A 50 -6.71 17.97 2.45
CA GLU A 50 -7.14 16.63 2.07
C GLU A 50 -6.12 15.97 1.15
N SER A 51 -5.53 14.89 1.64
CA SER A 51 -4.67 14.03 0.84
C SER A 51 -5.33 12.67 0.66
N PHE A 52 -5.51 12.24 -0.60
CA PHE A 52 -5.98 10.89 -0.92
C PHE A 52 -4.82 9.91 -0.80
N VAL A 53 -4.37 9.66 0.43
CA VAL A 53 -3.34 8.67 0.72
C VAL A 53 -3.98 7.36 1.14
N THR A 54 -3.31 6.26 0.81
CA THR A 54 -3.62 4.98 1.46
C THR A 54 -3.07 5.08 2.88
N VAL A 55 -3.86 4.89 3.92
CA VAL A 55 -3.37 4.82 5.32
C VAL A 55 -3.61 3.39 5.82
N PRO A 56 -2.62 2.73 6.45
CA PRO A 56 -2.82 1.40 6.97
C PRO A 56 -3.80 1.43 8.14
N LEU A 57 -4.97 0.80 7.99
CA LEU A 57 -5.93 0.63 9.08
C LEU A 57 -5.47 -0.52 10.00
N HIS A 58 -4.94 -0.18 11.17
CA HIS A 58 -4.46 -1.12 12.17
C HIS A 58 -4.85 -0.68 13.59
N THR A 59 -4.88 -1.64 14.51
CA THR A 59 -5.16 -1.40 15.93
C THR A 59 -3.97 -0.76 16.63
N SER A 60 -4.22 0.05 17.67
CA SER A 60 -3.17 0.65 18.51
C SER A 60 -2.18 -0.38 19.06
N ASP A 61 -2.66 -1.51 19.57
CA ASP A 61 -1.80 -2.60 20.06
C ASP A 61 -0.84 -3.15 18.99
N LEU A 62 -1.26 -3.18 17.72
CA LEU A 62 -0.39 -3.62 16.62
C LEU A 62 0.66 -2.55 16.30
N HIS A 63 0.27 -1.28 16.39
CA HIS A 63 1.17 -0.14 16.22
C HIS A 63 2.26 -0.14 17.30
N ASP A 64 1.87 -0.25 18.56
CA ASP A 64 2.79 -0.21 19.70
C ASP A 64 3.80 -1.37 19.65
N LYS A 65 3.32 -2.57 19.30
CA LYS A 65 4.19 -3.73 19.07
C LYS A 65 5.18 -3.49 17.94
N LEU A 66 4.75 -2.85 16.85
CA LEU A 66 5.63 -2.53 15.73
C LEU A 66 6.71 -1.51 16.15
N LEU A 67 6.34 -0.46 16.89
CA LEU A 67 7.28 0.53 17.42
C LEU A 67 8.33 -0.12 18.33
N ASN A 68 7.89 -0.94 19.29
CA ASN A 68 8.79 -1.67 20.19
C ASN A 68 9.73 -2.59 19.43
N ARG A 69 9.21 -3.31 18.42
CA ARG A 69 10.04 -4.19 17.58
C ARG A 69 11.09 -3.40 16.79
N VAL A 70 10.70 -2.26 16.25
CA VAL A 70 11.59 -1.38 15.49
C VAL A 70 12.70 -0.83 16.39
N GLN A 71 12.37 -0.41 17.61
CA GLN A 71 13.37 0.03 18.58
C GLN A 71 14.40 -1.06 18.88
N GLN A 72 13.96 -2.31 19.10
CA GLN A 72 14.88 -3.44 19.29
C GLN A 72 15.81 -3.66 18.09
N LEU A 73 15.29 -3.51 16.87
CA LEU A 73 16.10 -3.62 15.66
C LEU A 73 17.11 -2.47 15.52
N GLN A 74 16.76 -1.27 16.00
CA GLN A 74 17.66 -0.11 16.03
C GLN A 74 18.82 -0.34 16.97
N GLU A 75 18.53 -0.81 18.19
CA GLU A 75 19.54 -1.13 19.20
C GLU A 75 20.50 -2.24 18.71
N ALA A 76 19.98 -3.22 17.96
CA ALA A 76 20.78 -4.28 17.34
C ALA A 76 21.62 -3.84 16.12
N GLY A 77 21.45 -2.60 15.62
CA GLY A 77 22.15 -2.08 14.45
C GLY A 77 21.65 -2.61 13.10
N ASP A 78 20.51 -3.32 13.09
CA ASP A 78 19.96 -4.00 11.90
C ASP A 78 18.82 -3.20 11.21
N TYR A 79 18.54 -1.98 11.68
CA TYR A 79 17.39 -1.18 11.28
C TYR A 79 17.65 -0.11 10.20
N ASN A 80 16.64 0.12 9.35
CA ASN A 80 16.41 1.20 8.38
C ASN A 80 17.46 1.56 7.32
N SER A 81 18.72 1.19 7.47
CA SER A 81 19.78 1.58 6.52
C SER A 81 19.53 1.05 5.11
N LYS A 82 18.70 -0.01 4.97
CA LYS A 82 18.43 -0.71 3.72
C LYS A 82 17.05 -0.45 3.09
N LEU A 83 16.19 0.39 3.67
CA LEU A 83 14.89 0.68 3.03
C LEU A 83 15.10 1.48 1.73
N SER A 84 14.39 1.08 0.66
CA SER A 84 14.37 1.83 -0.59
C SER A 84 13.73 3.21 -0.42
N ARG A 85 13.99 4.14 -1.35
CA ARG A 85 13.37 5.47 -1.34
C ARG A 85 11.84 5.37 -1.34
N ASP A 86 11.28 4.45 -2.11
CA ASP A 86 9.83 4.22 -2.19
C ASP A 86 9.26 3.76 -0.84
N PHE A 87 9.94 2.84 -0.15
CA PHE A 87 9.48 2.41 1.17
C PHE A 87 9.58 3.52 2.21
N LYS A 88 10.61 4.37 2.14
CA LYS A 88 10.71 5.56 3.01
C LYS A 88 9.56 6.54 2.74
N PHE A 89 9.25 6.78 1.47
CA PHE A 89 8.12 7.62 1.08
C PHE A 89 6.79 7.08 1.64
N ILE A 90 6.56 5.77 1.50
CA ILE A 90 5.36 5.09 2.02
C ILE A 90 5.30 5.21 3.56
N CYS A 91 6.40 4.93 4.27
CA CYS A 91 6.46 5.07 5.73
C CYS A 91 6.10 6.49 6.19
N ASN A 92 6.68 7.51 5.56
CA ASN A 92 6.42 8.91 5.88
C ASN A 92 4.95 9.27 5.61
N SER A 93 4.41 8.79 4.49
CA SER A 93 3.01 9.01 4.11
C SER A 93 2.03 8.34 5.08
N TRP A 94 2.41 7.20 5.65
CA TRP A 94 1.55 6.38 6.51
C TRP A 94 1.73 6.67 8.00
N GLY A 95 2.76 7.44 8.38
CA GLY A 95 3.11 7.67 9.78
C GLY A 95 3.56 6.40 10.51
N VAL A 96 4.18 5.45 9.81
CA VAL A 96 4.65 4.18 10.39
C VAL A 96 6.14 3.97 10.14
N PRO A 97 6.87 3.30 11.05
CA PRO A 97 8.30 3.08 10.89
C PRO A 97 8.65 2.11 9.75
N LEU A 98 7.78 1.13 9.49
CA LEU A 98 7.93 0.13 8.43
C LEU A 98 6.62 -0.02 7.65
N PRO A 99 6.68 -0.24 6.34
CA PRO A 99 5.47 -0.35 5.53
C PRO A 99 4.79 -1.70 5.77
N PHE A 100 3.48 -1.67 5.94
CA PHE A 100 2.62 -2.85 5.88
C PHE A 100 2.46 -3.37 4.45
N LEU A 101 3.14 -4.47 4.13
CA LEU A 101 3.14 -5.05 2.77
C LEU A 101 2.38 -6.37 2.73
N PRO A 102 1.74 -6.77 1.62
CA PRO A 102 1.15 -8.10 1.49
C PRO A 102 2.18 -9.23 1.66
N VAL A 103 1.72 -10.46 1.93
CA VAL A 103 2.59 -11.66 1.96
C VAL A 103 3.02 -12.00 0.53
N MET A 104 4.32 -11.90 0.25
CA MET A 104 4.84 -12.04 -1.13
C MET A 104 6.07 -12.93 -1.24
N ARG A 105 6.88 -13.03 -0.18
CA ARG A 105 8.19 -13.68 -0.25
C ARG A 105 8.14 -15.12 0.23
N ARG A 106 9.01 -15.98 -0.31
CA ARG A 106 9.13 -17.39 0.10
C ARG A 106 9.38 -17.56 1.60
N VAL A 107 10.18 -16.68 2.20
CA VAL A 107 10.44 -16.67 3.65
C VAL A 107 9.15 -16.40 4.43
N GLU A 108 8.34 -15.45 3.96
CA GLU A 108 7.05 -15.12 4.56
C GLU A 108 6.02 -16.26 4.40
N TYR A 109 6.03 -16.97 3.27
CA TYR A 109 5.16 -18.15 3.06
C TYR A 109 5.48 -19.28 4.05
N ARG A 110 6.77 -19.51 4.32
CA ARG A 110 7.22 -20.48 5.32
C ARG A 110 6.83 -20.04 6.73
N LEU A 111 7.11 -18.77 7.08
CA LEU A 111 6.73 -18.20 8.37
C LEU A 111 5.22 -18.31 8.60
N PHE A 112 4.40 -17.97 7.60
CA PHE A 112 2.96 -18.09 7.70
C PHE A 112 2.54 -19.54 8.01
N SER A 113 3.12 -20.51 7.30
CA SER A 113 2.80 -21.92 7.51
C SER A 113 3.26 -22.42 8.89
N GLN A 114 4.42 -21.97 9.36
CA GLN A 114 4.95 -22.31 10.68
C GLN A 114 4.05 -21.80 11.81
N LEU A 115 3.73 -20.49 11.80
CA LEU A 115 2.85 -19.88 12.81
C LEU A 115 1.43 -20.50 12.78
N MET A 116 0.94 -20.84 11.60
CA MET A 116 -0.37 -21.50 11.45
C MET A 116 -0.42 -22.89 12.06
N LEU A 117 0.63 -23.70 11.86
CA LEU A 117 0.66 -25.08 12.31
C LEU A 117 1.05 -25.22 13.78
N ASN A 118 1.90 -24.32 14.29
CA ASN A 118 2.46 -24.45 15.63
C ASN A 118 1.69 -23.63 16.67
N ASP A 119 1.36 -22.37 16.37
CA ASP A 119 0.94 -21.41 17.41
C ASP A 119 -0.56 -21.13 17.43
N LEU A 120 -1.20 -21.09 16.26
CA LEU A 120 -2.59 -20.62 16.16
C LEU A 120 -3.61 -21.74 16.24
N GLN A 121 -3.33 -22.94 15.72
CA GLN A 121 -4.26 -24.09 15.52
C GLN A 121 -5.52 -23.75 14.69
N LYS A 122 -6.18 -22.63 14.96
CA LYS A 122 -7.27 -21.99 14.23
C LYS A 122 -6.83 -20.59 13.78
N PHE A 123 -7.12 -20.26 12.52
CA PHE A 123 -6.78 -18.95 11.96
C PHE A 123 -7.56 -17.82 12.66
N ASP A 124 -6.81 -16.89 13.25
CA ASP A 124 -7.27 -15.59 13.74
C ASP A 124 -6.36 -14.52 13.13
N GLU A 125 -6.93 -13.63 12.33
CA GLU A 125 -6.22 -12.60 11.57
C GLU A 125 -5.52 -11.57 12.47
N ASN A 126 -6.13 -11.20 13.59
CA ASN A 126 -5.58 -10.22 14.51
C ASN A 126 -4.44 -10.85 15.32
N ARG A 127 -4.67 -12.04 15.87
CA ARG A 127 -3.65 -12.77 16.64
C ARG A 127 -2.45 -13.12 15.77
N MET A 128 -2.68 -13.56 14.53
CA MET A 128 -1.62 -13.81 13.56
C MET A 128 -0.81 -12.56 13.26
N SER A 129 -1.47 -11.40 13.08
CA SER A 129 -0.75 -10.14 12.84
C SER A 129 0.16 -9.74 14.00
N GLN A 130 -0.26 -9.99 15.24
CA GLN A 130 0.54 -9.69 16.43
C GLN A 130 1.74 -10.63 16.57
N LEU A 131 1.54 -11.95 16.38
CA LEU A 131 2.63 -12.93 16.40
C LEU A 131 3.66 -12.66 15.29
N TRP A 132 3.19 -12.22 14.12
CA TRP A 132 4.04 -11.88 12.99
C TRP A 132 5.07 -10.80 13.32
N ILE A 133 4.71 -9.80 14.16
CA ILE A 133 5.60 -8.69 14.50
C ILE A 133 6.91 -9.16 15.13
N ALA A 134 6.90 -10.23 15.92
CA ALA A 134 8.10 -10.79 16.54
C ALA A 134 9.17 -11.20 15.50
N HIS A 135 8.74 -11.55 14.28
CA HIS A 135 9.61 -11.99 13.19
C HIS A 135 9.94 -10.88 12.18
N VAL A 136 9.41 -9.67 12.36
CA VAL A 136 9.69 -8.53 11.49
C VAL A 136 11.17 -8.15 11.61
N ASN A 137 11.81 -7.95 10.46
CA ASN A 137 13.21 -7.55 10.36
C ASN A 137 13.46 -6.38 9.38
N GLY A 138 12.41 -5.85 8.74
CA GLY A 138 12.51 -4.68 7.87
C GLY A 138 13.27 -4.91 6.54
N GLN A 139 13.71 -6.13 6.26
CA GLN A 139 14.41 -6.48 5.02
C GLN A 139 13.64 -7.57 4.26
N GLY A 140 13.45 -8.72 4.90
CA GLY A 140 12.84 -9.94 4.35
C GLY A 140 11.39 -10.14 4.77
N ILE A 141 11.06 -9.71 5.98
CA ILE A 141 9.76 -9.88 6.63
C ILE A 141 9.31 -8.49 7.08
N PHE A 142 8.23 -8.04 6.46
CA PHE A 142 7.57 -6.77 6.77
C PHE A 142 6.32 -7.01 7.62
N PRO A 143 5.86 -6.01 8.39
CA PRO A 143 4.61 -6.12 9.13
C PRO A 143 3.43 -6.34 8.16
N LYS A 144 2.41 -7.06 8.62
CA LYS A 144 1.22 -7.41 7.83
C LYS A 144 -0.03 -6.91 8.53
N LEU A 145 -0.97 -6.38 7.76
CA LEU A 145 -2.31 -6.07 8.25
C LEU A 145 -3.14 -7.37 8.40
N PRO A 146 -4.08 -7.42 9.36
CA PRO A 146 -5.01 -8.54 9.50
C PRO A 146 -5.74 -8.89 8.18
N VAL A 147 -6.19 -7.88 7.44
CA VAL A 147 -6.86 -8.05 6.14
C VAL A 147 -5.94 -8.71 5.09
N GLN A 148 -4.65 -8.35 5.08
CA GLN A 148 -3.67 -8.94 4.17
C GLN A 148 -3.43 -10.42 4.50
N LEU A 149 -3.34 -10.74 5.80
CA LEU A 149 -3.18 -12.12 6.28
C LEU A 149 -4.42 -12.97 6.00
N LYS A 150 -5.62 -12.40 6.16
CA LYS A 150 -6.89 -13.05 5.82
C LYS A 150 -6.96 -13.41 4.35
N LYS A 151 -6.56 -12.48 3.46
CA LYS A 151 -6.48 -12.73 2.02
C LYS A 151 -5.49 -13.85 1.71
N TYR A 152 -4.30 -13.83 2.32
CA TYR A 152 -3.31 -14.87 2.10
C TYR A 152 -3.74 -16.24 2.65
N HIS A 153 -4.43 -16.28 3.80
CA HIS A 153 -4.95 -17.52 4.37
C HIS A 153 -5.87 -18.28 3.41
N GLN A 154 -6.70 -17.56 2.63
CA GLN A 154 -7.54 -18.18 1.61
C GLN A 154 -6.71 -18.87 0.52
N HIS A 155 -5.64 -18.22 0.05
CA HIS A 155 -4.70 -18.81 -0.91
C HIS A 155 -3.97 -20.01 -0.32
N TRP A 156 -3.48 -19.89 0.91
CA TRP A 156 -2.80 -20.97 1.63
C TRP A 156 -3.70 -22.20 1.81
N LYS A 157 -4.96 -22.01 2.23
CA LYS A 157 -5.94 -23.09 2.41
C LYS A 157 -6.23 -23.82 1.09
N ARG A 158 -6.33 -23.08 -0.02
CA ARG A 158 -6.48 -23.67 -1.36
C ARG A 158 -5.27 -24.53 -1.72
N ASN A 159 -4.06 -24.03 -1.50
CA ASN A 159 -2.83 -24.76 -1.82
C ASN A 159 -2.65 -26.02 -0.96
N ARG A 160 -2.97 -25.95 0.33
CA ARG A 160 -3.00 -27.10 1.25
C ARG A 160 -3.90 -28.22 0.73
N ARG A 161 -5.13 -27.89 0.31
CA ARG A 161 -6.06 -28.87 -0.26
C ARG A 161 -5.52 -29.55 -1.52
N ILE A 162 -4.82 -28.80 -2.38
CA ILE A 162 -4.19 -29.37 -3.58
C ILE A 162 -3.06 -30.32 -3.18
N GLN A 163 -2.24 -29.96 -2.20
CA GLN A 163 -1.18 -30.83 -1.69
C GLN A 163 -1.74 -32.11 -1.09
N ASP A 164 -2.78 -32.01 -0.25
CA ASP A 164 -3.42 -33.18 0.35
C ASP A 164 -4.01 -34.12 -0.74
N ALA A 165 -4.58 -33.56 -1.80
CA ALA A 165 -5.11 -34.32 -2.95
C ALA A 165 -4.02 -34.94 -3.85
N MET A 166 -2.80 -34.41 -3.87
CA MET A 166 -1.67 -34.99 -4.62
C MET A 166 -0.97 -36.11 -3.86
N VAL A 167 -1.17 -36.18 -2.54
CA VAL A 167 -0.58 -37.19 -1.66
C VAL A 167 -1.53 -38.40 -1.46
N THR A 168 -2.79 -38.26 -1.88
CA THR A 168 -3.79 -39.35 -1.91
C THR A 168 -3.71 -40.08 -3.25
#